data_AF-A0A1T3P564-F1
#
_entry.id   AF-A0A1T3P564-F1
#
_cell.length_a   1.000
_cell.length_b   1.000
_cell.length_c   1.000
_cell.angle_alpha   90.00
_cell.angle_beta   90.00
_cell.angle_gamma   90.00
#
_symmetry.space_group_name_H-M   'P 1'
#
loop_
_entity.id
_entity.type
_entity.pdbx_description
1 polymer ?
#
loop_
_entity_poly.entity_id
_entity_poly.type
_entity_poly.pdbx_seq_one_letter_code
_entity_poly.pdbx_strand_id
1 'polypeptide(L)'
;MTGDLMVFLTARLDERERWARAAIPGPWHADGGSVYTTHPTDEVTGYCGGNADHIAAHDPARVLRDVAAQRAIIGWHFVQYDVPTDGTWVQVCRCGYDAPCATLRHLAAVYADHPDYQGEWRPTE
;
A
#
# COMPACT_ATOMS: atom_id res chain seq x y z
N MET A 1 -16.31 10.26 0.34
CA MET A 1 -15.67 9.70 -0.87
C MET A 1 -14.15 9.80 -0.83
N THR A 2 -13.49 10.92 -1.20
CA THR A 2 -12.01 10.97 -1.22
C THR A 2 -11.38 10.92 0.17
N GLY A 3 -12.00 11.59 1.15
CA GLY A 3 -11.60 11.49 2.55
C GLY A 3 -11.63 10.06 3.06
N ASP A 4 -12.73 9.36 2.82
CA ASP A 4 -12.92 7.96 3.24
C ASP A 4 -11.92 7.02 2.56
N LEU A 5 -11.65 7.21 1.26
CA LEU A 5 -10.64 6.45 0.53
C LEU A 5 -9.23 6.67 1.09
N MET A 6 -8.86 7.92 1.42
CA MET A 6 -7.56 8.21 2.03
C MET A 6 -7.43 7.61 3.43
N VAL A 7 -8.49 7.65 4.24
CA VAL A 7 -8.54 7.01 5.56
C VAL A 7 -8.37 5.50 5.43
N PHE A 8 -9.10 4.88 4.50
CA PHE A 8 -8.99 3.45 4.21
C PHE A 8 -7.56 3.06 3.79
N LEU A 9 -6.98 3.77 2.80
CA LEU A 9 -5.62 3.51 2.34
C LEU A 9 -4.60 3.66 3.47
N THR A 10 -4.73 4.72 4.29
CA THR A 10 -3.83 4.96 5.42
C THR A 10 -3.92 3.80 6.43
N ALA A 11 -5.13 3.36 6.78
CA ALA A 11 -5.33 2.22 7.66
C ALA A 11 -4.66 0.95 7.12
N ARG A 12 -4.83 0.63 5.84
CA ARG A 12 -4.21 -0.55 5.22
C ARG A 12 -2.68 -0.47 5.20
N LEU A 13 -2.11 0.73 5.02
CA LEU A 13 -0.66 0.94 5.12
C LEU A 13 -0.14 0.78 6.55
N ASP A 14 -0.89 1.24 7.54
CA ASP A 14 -0.55 1.06 8.96
C ASP A 14 -0.54 -0.42 9.36
N GLU A 15 -1.49 -1.21 8.83
CA GLU A 15 -1.51 -2.66 9.03
C GLU A 15 -0.29 -3.35 8.44
N ARG A 16 0.06 -3.01 7.20
CA ARG A 16 1.24 -3.56 6.51
C ARG A 16 2.53 -3.19 7.22
N GLU A 17 2.66 -1.93 7.67
CA GLU A 17 3.80 -1.50 8.48
C GLU A 17 3.87 -2.30 9.79
N ARG A 18 2.75 -2.45 10.49
CA ARG A 18 2.70 -3.20 11.75
C ARG A 18 3.16 -4.63 11.55
N TRP A 19 2.68 -5.32 10.51
CA TRP A 19 3.12 -6.70 10.22
C TRP A 19 4.60 -6.76 9.84
N ALA A 20 5.10 -5.82 9.03
CA ALA A 20 6.52 -5.76 8.68
C ALA A 20 7.41 -5.51 9.91
N ARG A 21 7.01 -4.62 10.82
CA ARG A 21 7.77 -4.37 12.07
C ARG A 21 7.74 -5.54 13.05
N ALA A 22 6.70 -6.36 13.02
CA ALA A 22 6.57 -7.53 13.88
C ALA A 22 7.33 -8.76 13.36
N ALA A 23 7.73 -8.75 12.08
CA ALA A 23 8.48 -9.84 11.47
C ALA A 23 9.96 -9.81 11.87
N ILE A 24 10.66 -10.94 11.66
CA ILE A 24 12.12 -11.00 11.87
C ILE A 24 12.78 -10.03 10.87
N PRO A 25 13.65 -9.10 11.32
CA PRO A 25 14.25 -8.11 10.43
C PRO A 25 14.96 -8.71 9.22
N GLY A 26 14.80 -8.04 8.08
CA GLY A 26 15.49 -8.38 6.84
C GLY A 26 16.94 -7.89 6.79
N PRO A 27 17.65 -8.16 5.66
CA PRO A 27 17.10 -8.71 4.43
C PRO A 27 16.76 -10.20 4.51
N TRP A 28 15.65 -10.61 3.90
CA TRP A 28 15.34 -12.02 3.68
C TRP A 28 15.91 -12.54 2.35
N HIS A 29 16.37 -13.78 2.35
CA HIS A 29 16.73 -14.51 1.14
C HIS A 29 16.25 -15.97 1.20
N ALA A 30 16.06 -16.58 0.05
CA ALA A 30 15.62 -17.96 -0.08
C ALA A 30 16.80 -18.86 -0.48
N ASP A 31 16.92 -20.02 0.15
CA ASP A 31 17.84 -21.09 -0.24
C ASP A 31 17.25 -22.45 0.14
N GLY A 32 17.37 -23.44 -0.75
CA GLY A 32 16.90 -24.81 -0.48
C GLY A 32 15.43 -24.97 -0.04
N GLY A 33 14.55 -24.02 -0.38
CA GLY A 33 13.14 -24.00 0.06
C GLY A 33 12.92 -23.47 1.49
N SER A 34 13.96 -22.91 2.10
CA SER A 34 13.91 -22.17 3.36
C SER A 34 14.08 -20.68 3.11
N VAL A 35 13.56 -19.87 4.02
CA VAL A 35 13.81 -18.42 4.06
C VAL A 35 14.72 -18.12 5.24
N TYR A 36 15.72 -17.27 5.01
CA TYR A 36 16.76 -16.90 5.96
C TYR A 36 16.83 -15.39 6.14
N THR A 37 17.23 -14.95 7.33
CA THR A 37 17.59 -13.55 7.56
C THR A 37 19.09 -13.32 7.33
N THR A 38 19.45 -12.16 6.80
CA THR A 38 20.86 -11.76 6.73
C THR A 38 21.22 -11.03 8.02
N HIS A 39 21.93 -11.73 8.94
CA HIS A 39 22.64 -11.26 10.14
C HIS A 39 22.10 -11.79 11.49
N PRO A 40 22.97 -12.17 12.48
CA PRO A 40 24.37 -12.59 12.39
C PRO A 40 24.54 -14.11 12.28
N THR A 41 23.45 -14.85 12.32
CA THR A 41 23.37 -16.29 12.07
C THR A 41 22.24 -16.44 11.09
N ASP A 42 22.41 -17.12 9.95
CA ASP A 42 21.34 -17.37 8.97
C ASP A 42 20.20 -18.16 9.63
N GLU A 43 19.40 -17.47 10.43
CA GLU A 43 18.30 -18.03 11.18
C GLU A 43 17.19 -18.29 10.19
N VAL A 44 16.76 -19.55 10.13
CA VAL A 44 15.66 -19.97 9.28
C VAL A 44 14.41 -19.28 9.81
N THR A 45 13.83 -18.36 9.03
CA THR A 45 12.51 -17.79 9.33
C THR A 45 11.41 -18.85 9.16
N GLY A 46 11.63 -19.81 8.26
CA GLY A 46 10.82 -21.02 8.11
C GLY A 46 11.21 -21.85 6.88
N TYR A 47 10.89 -23.16 6.92
CA TYR A 47 10.85 -23.98 5.71
C TYR A 47 9.51 -23.78 5.01
N CYS A 48 9.56 -23.35 3.75
CA CYS A 48 8.37 -22.99 2.99
C CYS A 48 8.29 -23.72 1.63
N GLY A 49 9.21 -24.64 1.37
CA GLY A 49 9.29 -25.39 0.12
C GLY A 49 9.35 -24.45 -1.09
N GLY A 50 8.54 -24.74 -2.11
CA GLY A 50 8.47 -23.93 -3.34
C GLY A 50 7.98 -22.49 -3.15
N ASN A 51 7.57 -22.08 -1.95
CA ASN A 51 7.13 -20.70 -1.66
C ASN A 51 8.25 -19.80 -1.13
N ALA A 52 9.45 -20.34 -0.88
CA ALA A 52 10.53 -19.59 -0.24
C ALA A 52 10.88 -18.30 -0.98
N ASP A 53 11.00 -18.34 -2.31
CA ASP A 53 11.30 -17.16 -3.13
C ASP A 53 10.21 -16.08 -3.01
N HIS A 54 8.93 -16.49 -3.04
CA HIS A 54 7.81 -15.56 -2.89
C HIS A 54 7.84 -14.90 -1.51
N ILE A 55 8.05 -15.67 -0.45
CA ILE A 55 8.10 -15.15 0.92
C ILE A 55 9.30 -14.21 1.11
N ALA A 56 10.48 -14.59 0.61
CA ALA A 56 11.67 -13.74 0.65
C ALA A 56 11.47 -12.42 -0.10
N ALA A 57 10.72 -12.40 -1.22
CA ALA A 57 10.37 -11.18 -1.95
C ALA A 57 9.46 -10.22 -1.16
N HIS A 58 8.79 -10.72 -0.11
CA HIS A 58 8.02 -9.95 0.87
C HIS A 58 8.85 -9.55 2.11
N ASP A 59 10.18 -9.44 1.95
CA ASP A 59 11.13 -8.92 2.93
C ASP A 59 10.58 -7.70 3.73
N PRO A 60 10.61 -7.75 5.08
CA PRO A 60 10.07 -6.67 5.91
C PRO A 60 10.70 -5.30 5.64
N ALA A 61 12.01 -5.22 5.38
CA ALA A 61 12.66 -3.95 5.09
C ALA A 61 12.20 -3.37 3.74
N ARG A 62 11.95 -4.22 2.74
CA ARG A 62 11.30 -3.83 1.48
C ARG A 62 9.85 -3.37 1.70
N VAL A 63 9.04 -4.09 2.47
CA VAL A 63 7.65 -3.70 2.75
C VAL A 63 7.58 -2.31 3.41
N LEU A 64 8.49 -2.01 4.35
CA LEU A 64 8.56 -0.69 4.98
C LEU A 64 8.90 0.42 3.98
N ARG A 65 9.79 0.17 3.00
CA ARG A 65 10.08 1.11 1.91
C ARG A 65 8.87 1.32 1.00
N ASP A 66 8.15 0.24 0.67
CA ASP A 66 6.92 0.33 -0.14
C ASP A 66 5.84 1.14 0.58
N VAL A 67 5.64 0.92 1.89
CA VAL A 67 4.70 1.71 2.71
C VAL A 67 5.10 3.19 2.72
N ALA A 68 6.38 3.49 2.93
CA ALA A 68 6.86 4.87 2.92
C ALA A 68 6.62 5.56 1.56
N ALA A 69 6.88 4.86 0.46
CA ALA A 69 6.62 5.36 -0.89
C ALA A 69 5.11 5.60 -1.13
N GLN A 70 4.25 4.66 -0.74
CA GLN A 70 2.80 4.79 -0.91
C GLN A 70 2.23 5.93 -0.05
N ARG A 71 2.71 6.12 1.18
CA ARG A 71 2.35 7.29 2.01
C ARG A 71 2.76 8.60 1.38
N ALA A 72 3.96 8.67 0.80
CA ALA A 72 4.41 9.86 0.09
C ALA A 72 3.46 10.18 -1.07
N ILE A 73 3.09 9.17 -1.89
CA ILE A 73 2.11 9.33 -2.98
C ILE A 73 0.80 9.88 -2.43
N ILE A 74 0.20 9.24 -1.41
CA ILE A 74 -1.07 9.69 -0.82
C ILE A 74 -0.96 11.13 -0.31
N GLY A 75 0.16 11.53 0.32
CA GLY A 75 0.39 12.88 0.79
C GLY A 75 0.36 13.96 -0.31
N TRP A 76 0.65 13.60 -1.56
CA TRP A 76 0.49 14.50 -2.72
C TRP A 76 -0.96 14.66 -3.17
N HIS A 77 -1.86 13.74 -2.77
CA HIS A 77 -3.23 13.65 -3.24
C HIS A 77 -4.25 14.07 -2.18
N PHE A 78 -4.36 15.38 -1.92
CA PHE A 78 -5.44 15.94 -1.10
C PHE A 78 -6.49 16.66 -1.95
N VAL A 79 -7.70 16.75 -1.41
CA VAL A 79 -8.83 17.44 -2.03
C VAL A 79 -8.68 18.95 -1.86
N GLN A 80 -8.89 19.66 -2.95
CA GLN A 80 -9.09 21.10 -2.98
C GLN A 80 -10.52 21.37 -3.44
N TYR A 81 -11.10 22.46 -2.96
CA TYR A 81 -12.34 22.98 -3.49
C TYR A 81 -11.99 23.99 -4.57
N ASP A 82 -12.48 23.74 -5.79
CA ASP A 82 -12.32 24.66 -6.91
C ASP A 82 -13.69 25.20 -7.34
N VAL A 83 -13.68 26.41 -7.90
CA VAL A 83 -14.86 27.08 -8.46
C VAL A 83 -14.64 27.21 -9.96
N PRO A 84 -15.12 26.25 -10.77
CA PRO A 84 -15.21 26.38 -12.22
C PRO A 84 -15.90 27.69 -12.64
N THR A 85 -15.70 28.05 -13.91
CA THR A 85 -16.23 29.29 -14.52
C THR A 85 -17.75 29.38 -14.52
N ASP A 86 -18.46 28.27 -14.30
CA ASP A 86 -19.91 28.21 -14.15
C ASP A 86 -20.41 28.49 -12.72
N GLY A 87 -19.50 28.70 -11.76
CA GLY A 87 -19.81 29.02 -10.37
C GLY A 87 -20.21 27.83 -9.49
N THR A 88 -20.11 26.60 -10.01
CA THR A 88 -20.33 25.39 -9.20
C THR A 88 -19.09 25.05 -8.36
N TRP A 89 -19.27 24.36 -7.23
CA TRP A 89 -18.14 23.87 -6.44
C TRP A 89 -17.87 22.41 -6.79
N VAL A 90 -16.63 22.09 -7.17
CA VAL A 90 -16.21 20.72 -7.45
C VAL A 90 -15.02 20.32 -6.58
N GLN A 91 -14.96 19.04 -6.21
CA GLN A 91 -13.81 18.47 -5.53
C GLN A 91 -12.77 18.02 -6.56
N VAL A 92 -11.65 18.73 -6.61
CA VAL A 92 -10.50 18.37 -7.44
C VAL A 92 -9.39 17.84 -6.56
N CYS A 93 -8.65 16.85 -7.05
CA CYS A 93 -7.41 16.44 -6.43
C CYS A 93 -6.30 17.39 -6.86
N ARG A 94 -5.38 17.74 -5.95
CA ARG A 94 -4.20 18.58 -6.27
C ARG A 94 -3.39 18.07 -7.46
N CYS A 95 -3.45 16.78 -7.77
CA CYS A 95 -2.79 16.22 -8.97
C CYS A 95 -3.42 16.66 -10.30
N GLY A 96 -4.50 17.47 -10.29
CA GLY A 96 -5.14 18.03 -11.48
C GLY A 96 -6.28 17.19 -12.07
N TYR A 97 -6.79 16.21 -11.31
CA TYR A 97 -7.85 15.30 -11.74
C TYR A 97 -9.02 15.30 -10.75
N ASP A 98 -10.18 14.82 -11.19
CA ASP A 98 -11.37 14.65 -10.35
C ASP A 98 -11.06 13.82 -9.11
N ALA A 99 -11.60 14.25 -7.96
CA ALA A 99 -11.46 13.52 -6.72
C ALA A 99 -12.61 12.49 -6.53
N PRO A 100 -12.33 11.27 -6.06
CA PRO A 100 -11.01 10.67 -5.85
C PRO A 100 -10.35 10.31 -7.17
N CYS A 101 -9.09 10.74 -7.35
CA CYS A 101 -8.37 10.55 -8.60
C CYS A 101 -8.01 9.07 -8.86
N ALA A 102 -7.79 8.74 -10.14
CA ALA A 102 -7.45 7.39 -10.58
C ALA A 102 -6.26 6.78 -9.81
N THR A 103 -5.24 7.57 -9.49
CA THR A 103 -4.08 7.11 -8.71
C THR A 103 -4.50 6.52 -7.36
N LEU A 104 -5.35 7.22 -6.60
CA LEU A 104 -5.82 6.70 -5.30
C LEU A 104 -6.70 5.46 -5.48
N ARG A 105 -7.55 5.41 -6.52
CA ARG A 105 -8.36 4.23 -6.84
C ARG A 105 -7.49 3.01 -7.17
N HIS A 106 -6.42 3.19 -7.94
CA HIS A 106 -5.47 2.12 -8.27
C HIS A 106 -4.66 1.65 -7.06
N LEU A 107 -4.26 2.55 -6.16
CA LEU A 107 -3.64 2.14 -4.90
C LEU A 107 -4.59 1.31 -4.03
N ALA A 108 -5.90 1.60 -4.08
CA ALA A 108 -6.89 0.87 -3.31
C ALA A 108 -7.30 -0.46 -3.95
N ALA A 109 -7.10 -0.64 -5.25
CA ALA A 109 -7.54 -1.82 -5.99
C ALA A 109 -6.99 -3.15 -5.46
N VAL A 110 -5.82 -3.13 -4.82
CA VAL A 110 -5.21 -4.33 -4.19
C VAL A 110 -5.99 -4.83 -2.98
N TYR A 111 -6.94 -4.04 -2.46
CA TYR A 111 -7.77 -4.36 -1.30
C TYR A 111 -9.24 -4.57 -1.69
N ALA A 112 -9.53 -4.89 -2.97
CA ALA A 112 -10.90 -5.04 -3.46
C ALA A 112 -11.69 -6.19 -2.80
N ASP A 113 -10.99 -7.11 -2.15
CA ASP A 113 -11.51 -8.22 -1.34
C ASP A 113 -11.70 -7.86 0.14
N HIS A 114 -11.27 -6.67 0.57
CA HIS A 114 -11.41 -6.23 1.96
C HIS A 114 -12.87 -5.87 2.27
N PRO A 115 -13.43 -6.27 3.44
CA PRO A 115 -14.83 -6.01 3.79
C PRO A 115 -15.21 -4.52 3.83
N ASP A 116 -14.29 -3.66 4.28
CA ASP A 116 -14.49 -2.21 4.30
C ASP A 116 -14.27 -1.52 2.93
N TYR A 117 -13.89 -2.27 1.89
CA TYR A 117 -13.69 -1.72 0.55
C TYR A 117 -15.03 -1.32 -0.07
N GLN A 118 -15.13 -0.09 -0.55
CA GLN A 118 -16.35 0.39 -1.22
C GLN A 118 -16.21 0.24 -2.73
N GLY A 119 -17.25 -0.31 -3.37
CA GLY A 119 -17.24 -0.55 -4.83
C GLY A 119 -17.03 0.72 -5.67
N GLU A 120 -17.42 1.89 -5.16
CA GLU A 120 -17.16 3.19 -5.79
C GLU A 120 -15.66 3.55 -5.90
N TRP A 121 -14.78 2.90 -5.13
CA TRP A 121 -13.34 3.11 -5.20
C TRP A 121 -12.67 2.29 -6.30
N ARG A 122 -13.42 1.43 -6.99
CA ARG A 122 -12.89 0.62 -8.09
C ARG A 122 -12.41 1.52 -9.22
N PRO A 123 -11.22 1.27 -9.78
CA PRO A 123 -10.80 1.97 -10.99
C PRO A 123 -11.84 1.79 -12.09
N THR A 124 -12.26 2.89 -12.68
CA THR A 124 -13.04 2.93 -13.92
C THR A 124 -12.03 2.98 -15.06
N GLU A 125 -12.15 2.09 -16.04
CA GLU A 125 -11.25 2.00 -17.21
C GLU A 125 -10.99 3.34 -17.91
#